data_AF-A0A3E0NXA2-F1
#
_entry.id   AF-A0A3E0NXA2-F1
#
_cell.length_a   1.000
_cell.length_b   1.000
_cell.length_c   1.000
_cell.angle_alpha   90.00
_cell.angle_beta   90.00
_cell.angle_gamma   90.00
#
_symmetry.space_group_name_H-M   'P 1'
#
loop_
_entity.id
_entity.type
_entity.pdbx_description
1 polymer ?
#
loop_
_entity_poly.entity_id
_entity_poly.type
_entity_poly.pdbx_seq_one_letter_code
_entity_poly.pdbx_strand_id
1 'polypeptide(L)'
;MLDYLHSFQLSTLDWVLVVLGALFVGMSKGGLPGISGLAVWMYVKVFGAKESVGMLVSVLICADLFGVVIYRRHADLAFVKRMLPFLISGTLVGTLVFVLLPGAFYQHFIGAILLLLVFFHFGTKRLHPEPPEPPDPQPAERSKLVERTVGVCSGSFSMLANAGSVLLVAYLIRLGLPKLVFLGTFASLILISNVVCLPLHWAIGSVTLNDLPLSFALGLLSLVGVVAARLLVAVIPQKLFEAFIWTVVVLAGLELLF
;
A
#
# COMPACT_ATOMS: atom_id res chain seq x y z
N MET A 1 -14.96 -9.84 23.12
CA MET A 1 -14.48 -8.80 22.18
C MET A 1 -13.93 -7.59 22.94
N LEU A 2 -14.68 -7.03 23.91
CA LEU A 2 -14.18 -5.95 24.79
C LEU A 2 -12.99 -6.38 25.67
N ASP A 3 -13.00 -7.61 26.22
CA ASP A 3 -11.86 -8.14 27.00
C ASP A 3 -10.60 -8.39 26.17
N TYR A 4 -10.74 -8.48 24.84
CA TYR A 4 -9.64 -8.72 23.90
C TYR A 4 -9.01 -7.41 23.40
N LEU A 5 -9.75 -6.30 23.44
CA LEU A 5 -9.18 -4.96 23.22
C LEU A 5 -8.33 -4.51 24.42
N HIS A 6 -8.57 -5.07 25.60
CA HIS A 6 -7.76 -4.88 26.80
C HIS A 6 -6.42 -5.62 26.76
N SER A 7 -6.23 -6.64 25.90
CA SER A 7 -4.96 -7.38 25.83
C SER A 7 -3.82 -6.58 25.19
N PHE A 8 -4.14 -5.62 24.32
CA PHE A 8 -3.15 -4.74 23.71
C PHE A 8 -2.71 -3.57 24.61
N GLN A 9 -3.32 -3.37 25.79
CA GLN A 9 -3.05 -2.25 26.72
C GLN A 9 -2.82 -0.89 26.00
N LEU A 10 -3.55 -0.64 24.92
CA LEU A 10 -3.38 0.57 24.12
C LEU A 10 -3.84 1.79 24.92
N SER A 11 -2.99 2.81 24.94
CA SER A 11 -3.39 4.12 25.46
C SER A 11 -4.48 4.73 24.56
N THR A 12 -5.18 5.74 25.07
CA THR A 12 -6.15 6.50 24.25
C THR A 12 -5.50 7.08 22.99
N LEU A 13 -4.23 7.49 23.08
CA LEU A 13 -3.47 8.03 21.96
C LEU A 13 -3.22 6.94 20.90
N ASP A 14 -2.84 5.73 21.32
CA ASP A 14 -2.58 4.63 20.39
C ASP A 14 -3.85 4.24 19.63
N TRP A 15 -5.00 4.22 20.30
CA TRP A 15 -6.29 4.00 19.66
C TRP A 15 -6.59 5.03 18.57
N VAL A 16 -6.33 6.32 18.86
CA VAL A 16 -6.51 7.39 17.88
C VAL A 16 -5.59 7.18 16.67
N LEU A 17 -4.31 6.84 16.89
CA LEU A 17 -3.36 6.59 15.81
C LEU A 17 -3.77 5.42 14.93
N VAL A 18 -4.18 4.29 15.52
CA VAL A 18 -4.55 3.08 14.78
C VAL A 18 -5.85 3.30 13.99
N VAL A 19 -6.84 3.97 14.58
CA VAL A 19 -8.09 4.33 13.90
C VAL A 19 -7.85 5.29 12.73
N LEU A 20 -7.07 6.35 12.94
CA LEU A 20 -6.72 7.29 11.88
C LEU A 20 -5.90 6.61 10.78
N GLY A 21 -4.95 5.75 11.16
CA GLY A 21 -4.16 4.98 10.21
C GLY A 21 -5.04 4.08 9.33
N ALA A 22 -6.02 3.38 9.91
CA ALA A 22 -6.97 2.56 9.14
C ALA A 22 -7.82 3.40 8.16
N LEU A 23 -8.29 4.57 8.59
CA LEU A 23 -8.99 5.52 7.72
C LEU A 23 -8.09 6.00 6.58
N PHE A 24 -6.83 6.33 6.85
CA PHE A 24 -5.86 6.75 5.85
C PHE A 24 -5.51 5.63 4.86
N VAL A 25 -5.38 4.38 5.32
CA VAL A 25 -5.29 3.22 4.41
C VAL A 25 -6.47 3.21 3.44
N GLY A 26 -7.68 3.37 3.95
CA GLY A 26 -8.89 3.48 3.15
C GLY A 26 -8.85 4.64 2.15
N MET A 27 -8.50 5.83 2.62
CA MET A 27 -8.40 7.03 1.80
C MET A 27 -7.38 6.85 0.66
N SER A 28 -6.29 6.11 0.89
CA SER A 28 -5.30 5.80 -0.15
C SER A 28 -5.89 5.00 -1.31
N LYS A 29 -6.87 4.14 -1.03
CA LYS A 29 -7.63 3.39 -2.05
C LYS A 29 -8.76 4.19 -2.68
N GLY A 30 -9.25 5.22 -1.97
CA GLY A 30 -10.31 6.13 -2.44
C GLY A 30 -9.83 7.29 -3.34
N GLY A 31 -8.53 7.39 -3.62
CA GLY A 31 -7.97 8.40 -4.54
C GLY A 31 -6.86 9.27 -3.96
N LEU A 32 -6.40 9.00 -2.73
CA LEU A 32 -5.39 9.80 -2.04
C LEU A 32 -4.10 8.99 -1.76
N PRO A 33 -3.38 8.51 -2.79
CA PRO A 33 -2.40 7.42 -2.65
C PRO A 33 -1.23 7.71 -1.69
N GLY A 34 -0.84 8.98 -1.49
CA GLY A 34 0.27 9.33 -0.60
C GLY A 34 -0.05 9.24 0.91
N ILE A 35 -1.33 9.19 1.29
CA ILE A 35 -1.73 9.23 2.71
C ILE A 35 -1.44 7.92 3.44
N SER A 36 -1.23 6.82 2.71
CA SER A 36 -0.87 5.52 3.29
C SER A 36 0.49 5.54 3.99
N GLY A 37 1.43 6.40 3.57
CA GLY A 37 2.72 6.55 4.26
C GLY A 37 2.56 7.06 5.69
N LEU A 38 1.58 7.94 5.93
CA LEU A 38 1.23 8.39 7.28
C LEU A 38 0.61 7.26 8.11
N ALA A 39 -0.23 6.43 7.49
CA ALA A 39 -0.77 5.25 8.17
C ALA A 39 0.32 4.27 8.60
N VAL A 40 1.33 4.04 7.75
CA VAL A 40 2.51 3.22 8.09
C VAL A 40 3.19 3.77 9.34
N TRP A 41 3.54 5.06 9.34
CA TRP A 41 4.17 5.70 10.51
C TRP A 41 3.33 5.55 11.79
N MET A 42 2.02 5.82 11.73
CA MET A 42 1.12 5.68 12.87
C MET A 42 1.13 4.26 13.45
N TYR A 43 1.11 3.24 12.58
CA TYR A 43 1.15 1.85 13.03
C TYR A 43 2.53 1.45 13.55
N VAL A 44 3.63 1.99 13.00
CA VAL A 44 4.98 1.72 13.52
C VAL A 44 5.12 2.28 14.94
N LYS A 45 4.56 3.46 15.23
CA LYS A 45 4.60 4.07 16.58
C LYS A 45 3.89 3.22 17.62
N VAL A 46 2.84 2.50 17.24
CA VAL A 46 2.00 1.72 18.16
C VAL A 46 2.47 0.27 18.30
N PHE A 47 2.77 -0.39 17.18
CA PHE A 47 3.03 -1.83 17.15
C PHE A 47 4.50 -2.20 16.96
N GLY A 48 5.33 -1.27 16.50
CA GLY A 48 6.68 -1.56 16.02
C GLY A 48 6.74 -1.78 14.51
N ALA A 49 7.96 -1.77 13.97
CA ALA A 49 8.19 -1.70 12.53
C ALA A 49 7.73 -2.96 11.77
N LYS A 50 7.98 -4.15 12.29
CA LYS A 50 7.64 -5.41 11.60
C LYS A 50 6.17 -5.75 11.75
N GLU A 51 5.63 -5.55 12.94
CA GLU A 51 4.25 -5.78 13.33
C GLU A 51 3.31 -4.83 12.57
N SER A 52 3.71 -3.57 12.40
CA SER A 52 2.99 -2.60 11.57
C SER A 52 2.74 -3.11 10.15
N VAL A 53 3.76 -3.69 9.49
CA VAL A 53 3.62 -4.19 8.12
C VAL A 53 2.60 -5.32 8.06
N GLY A 54 2.69 -6.31 8.97
CA GLY A 54 1.75 -7.43 9.04
C GLY A 54 0.31 -7.03 9.37
N MET A 55 0.14 -6.11 10.32
CA MET A 55 -1.17 -5.54 10.69
C MET A 55 -1.81 -4.80 9.51
N LEU A 56 -1.04 -3.98 8.81
CA LEU A 56 -1.54 -3.19 7.69
C LEU A 56 -1.93 -4.06 6.49
N VAL A 57 -1.24 -5.18 6.21
CA VAL A 57 -1.65 -6.13 5.16
C VAL A 57 -3.08 -6.59 5.39
N SER A 58 -3.45 -6.91 6.63
CA SER A 58 -4.80 -7.36 6.98
C SER A 58 -5.86 -6.27 6.72
N VAL A 59 -5.57 -5.04 7.10
CA VAL A 59 -6.44 -3.87 6.82
C VAL A 59 -6.56 -3.62 5.32
N LEU A 60 -5.43 -3.70 4.60
CA LEU A 60 -5.35 -3.50 3.15
C LEU A 60 -6.19 -4.51 2.37
N ILE A 61 -6.20 -5.79 2.78
CA ILE A 61 -7.05 -6.82 2.15
C ILE A 61 -8.52 -6.40 2.18
N CYS A 62 -9.02 -5.91 3.30
CA CYS A 62 -10.40 -5.42 3.42
C CYS A 62 -10.66 -4.23 2.48
N ALA A 63 -9.74 -3.26 2.42
CA ALA A 63 -9.87 -2.10 1.53
C ALA A 63 -9.81 -2.51 0.04
N ASP A 64 -8.96 -3.47 -0.32
CA ASP A 64 -8.75 -3.94 -1.69
C ASP A 64 -9.89 -4.83 -2.20
N LEU A 65 -10.53 -5.58 -1.30
CA LEU A 65 -11.75 -6.34 -1.61
C LEU A 65 -12.83 -5.42 -2.21
N PHE A 66 -12.99 -4.21 -1.69
CA PHE A 66 -13.93 -3.24 -2.24
C PHE A 66 -13.62 -2.88 -3.70
N GLY A 67 -12.35 -2.62 -4.01
CA GLY A 67 -11.90 -2.33 -5.38
C GLY A 67 -12.19 -3.49 -6.33
N VAL A 68 -11.90 -4.73 -5.91
CA VAL A 68 -12.17 -5.92 -6.71
C VAL A 68 -13.67 -6.15 -6.90
N VAL A 69 -14.50 -6.00 -5.86
CA VAL A 69 -15.95 -6.16 -5.96
C VAL A 69 -16.54 -5.24 -7.04
N ILE A 70 -16.07 -4.00 -7.12
CA ILE A 70 -16.53 -3.01 -8.09
C ILE A 70 -15.98 -3.28 -9.50
N TYR A 71 -14.68 -3.53 -9.64
CA TYR A 71 -14.01 -3.50 -10.94
C TYR A 71 -13.65 -4.88 -11.54
N ARG A 72 -13.90 -6.00 -10.82
CA ARG A 72 -13.50 -7.36 -11.27
C ARG A 72 -13.92 -7.74 -12.68
N ARG A 73 -15.07 -7.24 -13.16
CA ARG A 73 -15.59 -7.55 -14.50
C ARG A 73 -14.75 -6.98 -15.64
N HIS A 74 -13.94 -5.95 -15.35
CA HIS A 74 -13.09 -5.28 -16.34
C HIS A 74 -11.63 -5.74 -16.28
N ALA A 75 -11.26 -6.60 -15.33
CA ALA A 75 -9.88 -7.02 -15.15
C ALA A 75 -9.36 -7.85 -16.35
N ASP A 76 -8.15 -7.54 -16.82
CA ASP A 76 -7.43 -8.41 -17.77
C ASP A 76 -6.87 -9.62 -17.01
N LEU A 77 -7.70 -10.65 -16.84
CA LEU A 77 -7.34 -11.84 -16.07
C LEU A 77 -6.17 -12.62 -16.69
N ALA A 78 -5.96 -12.52 -18.00
CA ALA A 78 -4.82 -13.15 -18.66
C ALA A 78 -3.51 -12.48 -18.22
N PHE A 79 -3.50 -11.14 -18.19
CA PHE A 79 -2.38 -10.39 -17.64
C PHE A 79 -2.17 -10.65 -16.15
N VAL A 80 -3.25 -10.68 -15.35
CA VAL A 80 -3.16 -10.98 -13.91
C VAL A 80 -2.49 -12.33 -13.66
N LYS A 81 -2.96 -13.40 -14.32
CA LYS A 81 -2.38 -14.74 -14.19
C LYS A 81 -0.92 -14.79 -14.62
N ARG A 82 -0.53 -14.02 -15.64
CA ARG A 82 0.85 -13.95 -16.14
C ARG A 82 1.80 -13.21 -15.20
N MET A 83 1.34 -12.14 -14.55
CA MET A 83 2.14 -11.43 -13.55
C MET A 83 2.27 -12.18 -12.23
N LEU A 84 1.29 -13.02 -11.90
CA LEU A 84 1.20 -13.71 -10.62
C LEU A 84 2.46 -14.47 -10.18
N PRO A 85 3.13 -15.31 -11.01
CA PRO A 85 4.35 -16.00 -10.59
C PRO A 85 5.49 -15.03 -10.23
N PHE A 86 5.57 -13.88 -10.90
CA PHE A 86 6.59 -12.86 -10.61
C PHE A 86 6.26 -12.08 -9.34
N LEU A 87 4.98 -11.79 -9.09
CA LEU A 87 4.52 -11.22 -7.82
C LEU A 87 4.82 -12.16 -6.66
N ILE A 88 4.43 -13.43 -6.75
CA ILE A 88 4.65 -14.42 -5.68
C ILE A 88 6.15 -14.62 -5.43
N SER A 89 6.97 -14.77 -6.48
CA SER A 89 8.43 -14.88 -6.30
C SER A 89 9.03 -13.64 -5.66
N GLY A 90 8.57 -12.44 -6.04
CA GLY A 90 8.90 -11.19 -5.37
C GLY A 90 8.54 -11.19 -3.90
N THR A 91 7.31 -11.60 -3.55
CA THR A 91 6.87 -11.71 -2.16
C THR A 91 7.78 -12.67 -1.38
N LEU A 92 8.14 -13.82 -1.94
CA LEU A 92 9.08 -14.76 -1.30
C LEU A 92 10.48 -14.17 -1.10
N VAL A 93 10.99 -13.40 -2.06
CA VAL A 93 12.26 -12.66 -1.90
C VAL A 93 12.13 -11.63 -0.78
N GLY A 94 11.02 -10.88 -0.75
CA GLY A 94 10.70 -9.94 0.32
C GLY A 94 10.64 -10.61 1.69
N THR A 95 10.04 -11.80 1.79
CA THR A 95 9.97 -12.62 3.01
C THR A 95 11.36 -12.97 3.53
N LEU A 96 12.28 -13.37 2.64
CA LEU A 96 13.67 -13.64 3.04
C LEU A 96 14.34 -12.39 3.61
N VAL A 97 14.22 -11.25 2.92
CA VAL A 97 14.76 -9.98 3.40
C VAL A 97 14.14 -9.57 4.75
N PHE A 98 12.82 -9.76 4.91
CA PHE A 98 12.08 -9.44 6.13
C PHE A 98 12.59 -10.23 7.34
N VAL A 99 12.88 -11.53 7.16
CA VAL A 99 13.40 -12.40 8.23
C VAL A 99 14.85 -12.05 8.56
N LEU A 100 15.67 -11.75 7.55
CA LEU A 100 17.10 -11.49 7.72
C LEU A 100 17.39 -10.12 8.36
N LEU A 101 16.51 -9.13 8.20
CA LEU A 101 16.70 -7.79 8.75
C LEU A 101 16.32 -7.74 10.25
N PRO A 102 17.22 -7.32 11.16
CA PRO A 102 16.88 -7.11 12.56
C PRO A 102 15.89 -5.93 12.74
N GLY A 103 15.09 -5.95 13.80
CA GLY A 103 13.99 -4.98 14.03
C GLY A 103 14.41 -3.51 13.97
N ALA A 104 15.53 -3.14 14.62
CA ALA A 104 16.04 -1.78 14.59
C ALA A 104 16.40 -1.34 13.15
N PHE A 105 17.12 -2.16 12.39
CA PHE A 105 17.43 -1.87 10.99
C PHE A 105 16.17 -1.83 10.11
N TYR A 106 15.14 -2.60 10.47
CA TYR A 106 13.88 -2.63 9.74
C TYR A 106 13.13 -1.30 9.82
N GLN A 107 13.16 -0.63 10.98
CA GLN A 107 12.56 0.69 11.13
C GLN A 107 13.23 1.72 10.20
N HIS A 108 14.57 1.78 10.21
CA HIS A 108 15.36 2.62 9.31
C HIS A 108 15.08 2.32 7.84
N PHE A 109 14.91 1.03 7.51
CA PHE A 109 14.58 0.58 6.16
C PHE A 109 13.21 1.08 5.70
N ILE A 110 12.17 1.05 6.56
CA ILE A 110 10.86 1.65 6.24
C ILE A 110 11.01 3.16 6.03
N GLY A 111 11.73 3.85 6.90
CA GLY A 111 12.01 5.29 6.76
C GLY A 111 12.65 5.62 5.40
N ALA A 112 13.67 4.86 5.02
CA ALA A 112 14.33 4.98 3.72
C ALA A 112 13.37 4.75 2.54
N ILE A 113 12.47 3.75 2.62
CA ILE A 113 11.45 3.49 1.58
C ILE A 113 10.49 4.68 1.46
N LEU A 114 10.01 5.25 2.57
CA LEU A 114 9.10 6.40 2.54
C LEU A 114 9.78 7.61 1.89
N LEU A 115 11.03 7.90 2.23
CA LEU A 115 11.79 8.98 1.61
C LEU A 115 12.10 8.72 0.13
N LEU A 116 12.39 7.48 -0.24
CA LEU A 116 12.57 7.08 -1.63
C LEU A 116 11.28 7.23 -2.43
N LEU A 117 10.12 6.92 -1.86
CA LEU A 117 8.81 7.15 -2.48
C LEU A 117 8.57 8.65 -2.73
N VAL A 118 8.90 9.50 -1.75
CA VAL A 118 8.84 10.96 -1.90
C VAL A 118 9.76 11.41 -3.02
N PHE A 119 11.01 10.93 -3.03
CA PHE A 119 12.00 11.27 -4.04
C PHE A 119 11.51 10.90 -5.45
N PHE A 120 10.98 9.70 -5.63
CA PHE A 120 10.40 9.28 -6.90
C PHE A 120 9.20 10.14 -7.30
N HIS A 121 8.29 10.48 -6.38
CA HIS A 121 7.16 11.35 -6.68
C HIS A 121 7.62 12.70 -7.26
N PHE A 122 8.54 13.39 -6.59
CA PHE A 122 9.04 14.70 -7.05
C PHE A 122 9.97 14.60 -8.26
N GLY A 123 10.76 13.54 -8.37
CA GLY A 123 11.63 13.28 -9.52
C GLY A 123 10.83 13.07 -10.80
N THR A 124 9.76 12.28 -10.73
CA THR A 124 8.89 12.00 -11.89
C THR A 124 8.10 13.25 -12.31
N LYS A 125 7.62 14.05 -11.33
CA LYS A 125 6.92 15.33 -11.58
C LYS A 125 7.79 16.39 -12.26
N ARG A 126 9.10 16.37 -12.03
CA ARG A 126 10.06 17.28 -12.69
C ARG A 126 10.41 16.85 -14.11
N LEU A 127 10.45 15.55 -14.37
CA LEU A 127 10.81 14.98 -15.68
C LEU A 127 9.63 14.97 -16.67
N HIS A 128 8.40 14.88 -16.16
CA HIS A 128 7.17 14.92 -16.95
C HIS A 128 6.15 15.85 -16.28
N PRO A 129 6.18 17.17 -16.57
CA PRO A 129 5.08 18.04 -16.15
C PRO A 129 3.77 17.51 -16.76
N GLU A 130 2.72 17.40 -15.93
CA GLU A 130 1.43 16.86 -16.33
C GLU A 130 0.94 17.52 -17.64
N PRO A 131 0.78 16.77 -18.74
CA PRO A 131 0.14 17.30 -19.92
C PRO A 131 -1.37 17.52 -19.62
N PRO A 132 -2.01 18.55 -20.21
CA PRO A 132 -3.43 18.87 -19.99
C PRO A 132 -4.38 17.71 -20.32
N GLU A 133 -3.95 16.82 -21.21
CA GLU A 133 -4.59 15.56 -21.52
C GLU A 133 -3.54 14.44 -21.48
N PRO A 134 -3.88 13.23 -20.99
CA PRO A 134 -3.02 12.08 -21.16
C PRO A 134 -2.79 11.90 -22.67
N PRO A 135 -1.52 11.84 -23.15
CA PRO A 135 -1.27 11.51 -24.54
C PRO A 135 -1.98 10.20 -24.86
N ASP A 136 -2.61 10.15 -26.04
CA ASP A 136 -3.34 8.97 -26.50
C ASP A 136 -2.45 7.74 -26.26
N PRO A 137 -2.87 6.78 -25.40
CA PRO A 137 -1.99 5.74 -24.93
C PRO A 137 -1.54 4.87 -26.10
N GLN A 138 -0.36 5.18 -26.65
CA GLN A 138 0.29 4.29 -27.59
C GLN A 138 0.65 3.03 -26.82
N PRO A 139 0.17 1.84 -27.24
CA PRO A 139 0.51 0.60 -26.57
C PRO A 139 2.03 0.43 -26.59
N ALA A 140 2.69 0.68 -25.46
CA ALA A 140 4.10 0.39 -25.33
C ALA A 140 4.30 -1.12 -25.49
N GLU A 141 5.35 -1.54 -26.20
CA GLU A 141 5.68 -2.95 -26.30
C GLU A 141 5.81 -3.56 -24.89
N ARG A 142 5.08 -4.65 -24.67
CA ARG A 142 5.10 -5.42 -23.42
C ARG A 142 6.42 -6.19 -23.32
N SER A 143 7.49 -5.50 -22.93
CA SER A 143 8.77 -6.14 -22.64
C SER A 143 8.59 -7.14 -21.50
N LYS A 144 8.75 -8.42 -21.82
CA LYS A 144 8.64 -9.52 -20.85
C LYS A 144 9.62 -9.34 -19.68
N LEU A 145 10.79 -8.75 -19.93
CA LEU A 145 11.77 -8.49 -18.87
C LEU A 145 11.25 -7.42 -17.90
N VAL A 146 10.72 -6.31 -18.42
CA VAL A 146 10.15 -5.24 -17.58
C VAL A 146 8.99 -5.76 -16.75
N GLU A 147 8.07 -6.53 -17.35
CA GLU A 147 6.95 -7.16 -16.62
C GLU A 147 7.43 -8.04 -15.46
N ARG A 148 8.46 -8.86 -15.70
CA ARG A 148 9.05 -9.74 -14.69
C ARG A 148 9.68 -8.94 -13.56
N THR A 149 10.52 -7.97 -13.89
CA THR A 149 11.18 -7.11 -12.91
C THR A 149 10.16 -6.34 -12.07
N VAL A 150 9.15 -5.75 -12.72
CA VAL A 150 8.07 -5.05 -12.02
C VAL A 150 7.32 -6.01 -11.10
N GLY A 151 6.98 -7.21 -11.55
CA GLY A 151 6.30 -8.21 -10.72
C GLY A 151 7.11 -8.58 -9.47
N VAL A 152 8.39 -8.91 -9.63
CA VAL A 152 9.28 -9.27 -8.52
C VAL A 152 9.47 -8.10 -7.55
N CYS A 153 9.76 -6.89 -8.06
CA CYS A 153 9.94 -5.71 -7.21
C CYS A 153 8.64 -5.32 -6.49
N SER A 154 7.49 -5.40 -7.18
CA SER A 154 6.19 -5.08 -6.58
C SER A 154 5.84 -6.06 -5.46
N GLY A 155 6.02 -7.37 -5.68
CA GLY A 155 5.79 -8.38 -4.63
C GLY A 155 6.71 -8.19 -3.43
N SER A 156 8.00 -7.90 -3.69
CA SER A 156 9.00 -7.65 -2.64
C SER A 156 8.63 -6.42 -1.80
N PHE A 157 8.30 -5.29 -2.44
CA PHE A 157 7.91 -4.07 -1.74
C PHE A 157 6.54 -4.15 -1.07
N SER A 158 5.64 -4.99 -1.57
CA SER A 158 4.39 -5.32 -0.88
C SER A 158 4.70 -6.00 0.46
N MET A 159 5.53 -7.05 0.45
CA MET A 159 5.91 -7.80 1.65
C MET A 159 6.70 -6.96 2.66
N LEU A 160 7.55 -6.07 2.17
CA LEU A 160 8.48 -5.32 3.01
C LEU A 160 7.89 -4.01 3.58
N ALA A 161 7.03 -3.34 2.83
CA ALA A 161 6.60 -1.98 3.21
C ALA A 161 5.19 -1.63 2.75
N ASN A 162 4.39 -2.62 2.33
CA ASN A 162 3.06 -2.38 1.75
C ASN A 162 3.10 -1.41 0.56
N ALA A 163 4.23 -1.33 -0.13
CA ALA A 163 4.53 -0.31 -1.15
C ALA A 163 4.54 -0.87 -2.58
N GLY A 164 4.18 -2.13 -2.78
CA GLY A 164 4.18 -2.80 -4.09
C GLY A 164 3.27 -2.15 -5.14
N SER A 165 2.24 -1.44 -4.69
CA SER A 165 1.28 -0.76 -5.56
C SER A 165 1.89 0.35 -6.41
N VAL A 166 2.93 1.03 -5.92
CA VAL A 166 3.54 2.18 -6.59
C VAL A 166 4.12 1.78 -7.94
N LEU A 167 4.85 0.66 -7.98
CA LEU A 167 5.43 0.13 -9.20
C LEU A 167 4.37 -0.42 -10.15
N LEU A 168 3.35 -1.09 -9.63
CA LEU A 168 2.24 -1.61 -10.45
C LEU A 168 1.46 -0.48 -11.12
N VAL A 169 1.14 0.60 -10.39
CA VAL A 169 0.47 1.78 -10.98
C VAL A 169 1.30 2.36 -12.12
N ALA A 170 2.59 2.62 -11.88
CA ALA A 170 3.48 3.19 -12.89
C ALA A 170 3.58 2.29 -14.14
N TYR A 171 3.69 0.97 -13.96
CA TYR A 171 3.77 0.03 -15.06
C TYR A 171 2.45 -0.09 -15.84
N LEU A 172 1.31 -0.17 -15.15
CA LEU A 172 0.00 -0.28 -15.81
C LEU A 172 -0.37 1.01 -16.56
N ILE A 173 0.05 2.19 -16.08
CA ILE A 173 -0.06 3.46 -16.82
C ILE A 173 0.78 3.40 -18.09
N ARG A 174 2.03 2.93 -18.00
CA ARG A 174 2.90 2.75 -19.17
C ARG A 174 2.31 1.80 -20.22
N LEU A 175 1.54 0.79 -19.81
CA LEU A 175 0.86 -0.12 -20.72
C LEU A 175 -0.33 0.51 -21.45
N GLY A 176 -0.76 1.72 -21.07
CA GLY A 176 -1.84 2.43 -21.76
C GLY A 176 -3.20 1.74 -21.65
N LEU A 177 -3.45 1.02 -20.56
CA LEU A 177 -4.70 0.27 -20.40
C LEU A 177 -5.90 1.22 -20.32
N PRO A 178 -7.06 0.88 -20.94
CA PRO A 178 -8.28 1.63 -20.73
C PRO A 178 -8.63 1.74 -19.25
N LYS A 179 -9.15 2.89 -18.81
CA LYS A 179 -9.38 3.23 -17.40
C LYS A 179 -10.02 2.10 -16.57
N LEU A 180 -11.09 1.48 -17.06
CA LEU A 180 -11.77 0.40 -16.32
C LEU A 180 -10.95 -0.89 -16.26
N VAL A 181 -10.19 -1.19 -17.33
CA VAL A 181 -9.28 -2.35 -17.38
C VAL A 181 -8.09 -2.12 -16.44
N PHE A 182 -7.55 -0.91 -16.40
CA PHE A 182 -6.54 -0.50 -15.43
C PHE A 182 -7.04 -0.74 -14.00
N LEU A 183 -8.21 -0.18 -13.64
CA LEU A 183 -8.76 -0.28 -12.29
C LEU A 183 -9.03 -1.74 -11.88
N GLY A 184 -9.64 -2.54 -12.77
CA GLY A 184 -9.93 -3.95 -12.50
C GLY A 184 -8.67 -4.80 -12.36
N THR A 185 -7.70 -4.61 -13.25
CA THR A 185 -6.42 -5.34 -13.24
C THR A 185 -5.60 -4.98 -12.01
N PHE A 186 -5.47 -3.68 -11.71
CA PHE A 186 -4.76 -3.17 -10.55
C PHE A 186 -5.36 -3.71 -9.24
N ALA A 187 -6.67 -3.57 -9.05
CA ALA A 187 -7.35 -4.05 -7.84
C ALA A 187 -7.12 -5.56 -7.64
N SER A 188 -7.19 -6.34 -8.72
CA SER A 188 -6.97 -7.78 -8.68
C SER A 188 -5.53 -8.13 -8.28
N LEU A 189 -4.54 -7.48 -8.87
CA LEU A 189 -3.13 -7.74 -8.56
C LEU A 189 -2.77 -7.39 -7.11
N ILE A 190 -3.25 -6.24 -6.62
CA ILE A 190 -2.96 -5.81 -5.24
C ILE A 190 -3.66 -6.68 -4.22
N LEU A 191 -4.94 -7.02 -4.44
CA LEU A 191 -5.63 -7.95 -3.55
C LEU A 191 -4.90 -9.29 -3.47
N ILE A 192 -4.52 -9.86 -4.62
CA ILE A 192 -3.78 -11.13 -4.63
C ILE A 192 -2.43 -10.99 -3.94
N SER A 193 -1.69 -9.91 -4.20
CA SER A 193 -0.42 -9.62 -3.53
C SER A 193 -0.58 -9.62 -2.01
N ASN A 194 -1.56 -8.88 -1.49
CA ASN A 194 -1.80 -8.78 -0.05
C ASN A 194 -2.29 -10.09 0.56
N VAL A 195 -3.16 -10.83 -0.14
CA VAL A 195 -3.62 -12.17 0.28
C VAL A 195 -2.46 -13.17 0.34
N VAL A 196 -1.48 -13.08 -0.56
CA VAL A 196 -0.27 -13.92 -0.52
C VAL A 196 0.67 -13.50 0.61
N CYS A 197 0.76 -12.20 0.93
CA CYS A 197 1.61 -11.70 2.02
C CYS A 197 1.09 -12.14 3.40
N LEU A 198 -0.23 -12.12 3.62
CA LEU A 198 -0.82 -12.41 4.94
C LEU A 198 -0.37 -13.75 5.58
N PRO A 199 -0.44 -14.92 4.90
CA PRO A 199 0.03 -16.17 5.48
C PRO A 199 1.54 -16.18 5.74
N LEU A 200 2.33 -15.43 4.96
CA LEU A 200 3.78 -15.31 5.18
C LEU A 200 4.09 -14.44 6.40
N HIS A 201 3.37 -13.34 6.58
CA HIS A 201 3.46 -12.54 7.80
C HIS A 201 3.04 -13.32 9.04
N TRP A 202 2.04 -14.19 8.90
CA TRP A 202 1.63 -15.10 9.98
C TRP A 202 2.72 -16.14 10.28
N ALA A 203 3.29 -16.76 9.26
CA ALA A 203 4.36 -17.75 9.41
C ALA A 203 5.64 -17.16 10.04
N ILE A 204 5.97 -15.90 9.77
CA ILE A 204 7.12 -15.20 10.37
C ILE A 204 6.79 -14.63 11.76
N GLY A 205 5.52 -14.60 12.16
CA GLY A 205 5.08 -14.09 13.46
C GLY A 205 4.93 -12.57 13.55
N SER A 206 4.94 -11.85 12.42
CA SER A 206 4.66 -10.40 12.39
C SER A 206 3.18 -10.06 12.52
N VAL A 207 2.29 -11.05 12.36
CA VAL A 207 0.87 -10.95 12.67
C VAL A 207 0.40 -12.29 13.24
N THR A 208 -0.47 -12.27 14.24
CA THR A 208 -0.98 -13.45 14.93
C THR A 208 -2.48 -13.57 14.74
N LEU A 209 -3.04 -14.75 15.05
CA LEU A 209 -4.49 -14.96 15.01
C LEU A 209 -5.25 -14.05 15.99
N ASN A 210 -4.57 -13.64 17.06
CA ASN A 210 -5.11 -12.73 18.07
C ASN A 210 -5.30 -11.31 17.52
N ASP A 211 -4.57 -10.96 16.46
CA ASP A 211 -4.59 -9.63 15.86
C ASP A 211 -5.67 -9.50 14.77
N LEU A 212 -6.17 -10.63 14.26
CA LEU A 212 -7.14 -10.67 13.17
C LEU A 212 -8.48 -9.97 13.51
N PRO A 213 -9.08 -10.12 14.70
CA PRO A 213 -10.32 -9.41 15.03
C PRO A 213 -10.16 -7.89 14.98
N LEU A 214 -9.05 -7.38 15.54
CA LEU A 214 -8.72 -5.96 15.52
C LEU A 214 -8.47 -5.48 14.08
N SER A 215 -7.61 -6.19 13.35
CA SER A 215 -7.28 -5.86 11.97
C SER A 215 -8.50 -5.90 11.05
N PHE A 216 -9.43 -6.83 11.26
CA PHE A 216 -10.68 -6.91 10.51
C PHE A 216 -11.61 -5.74 10.82
N ALA A 217 -11.77 -5.36 12.09
CA ALA A 217 -12.55 -4.20 12.48
C ALA A 217 -11.99 -2.90 11.86
N LEU A 218 -10.66 -2.74 11.90
CA LEU A 218 -9.96 -1.63 11.25
C LEU A 218 -10.06 -1.70 9.72
N GLY A 219 -10.03 -2.89 9.15
CA GLY A 219 -10.27 -3.14 7.73
C GLY A 219 -11.64 -2.69 7.28
N LEU A 220 -12.69 -2.99 8.05
CA LEU A 220 -14.04 -2.48 7.78
C LEU A 220 -14.11 -0.96 7.92
N LEU A 221 -13.46 -0.40 8.95
CA LEU A 221 -13.38 1.04 9.15
C LEU A 221 -12.67 1.74 7.98
N SER A 222 -11.67 1.11 7.37
CA SER A 222 -10.98 1.66 6.19
C SER A 222 -11.95 1.91 5.02
N LEU A 223 -13.06 1.17 4.91
CA LEU A 223 -14.08 1.42 3.87
C LEU A 223 -14.74 2.79 4.03
N VAL A 224 -14.88 3.28 5.27
CA VAL A 224 -15.32 4.66 5.55
C VAL A 224 -14.30 5.64 4.99
N GLY A 225 -13.00 5.36 5.16
CA GLY A 225 -11.90 6.14 4.57
C GLY A 225 -11.96 6.21 3.04
N VAL A 226 -12.31 5.10 2.37
CA VAL A 226 -12.49 5.06 0.90
C VAL A 226 -13.57 6.06 0.46
N VAL A 227 -14.72 6.07 1.14
CA VAL A 227 -15.81 7.00 0.84
C VAL A 227 -15.43 8.44 1.19
N ALA A 228 -14.79 8.64 2.34
CA ALA A 228 -14.36 9.95 2.81
C ALA A 228 -13.36 10.61 1.86
N ALA A 229 -12.41 9.85 1.30
CA ALA A 229 -11.48 10.37 0.29
C ALA A 229 -12.22 10.96 -0.91
N ARG A 230 -13.29 10.29 -1.37
CA ARG A 230 -14.10 10.75 -2.51
C ARG A 230 -14.77 12.10 -2.25
N LEU A 231 -15.19 12.34 -1.01
CA LEU A 231 -15.77 13.62 -0.57
C LEU A 231 -14.69 14.70 -0.39
N LEU A 232 -13.55 14.34 0.21
CA LEU A 232 -12.44 15.27 0.47
C LEU A 232 -11.77 15.78 -0.80
N VAL A 233 -11.59 14.92 -1.81
CA VAL A 233 -11.03 15.28 -3.12
C VAL A 233 -11.87 16.36 -3.81
N ALA A 234 -13.18 16.43 -3.54
CA ALA A 234 -14.05 17.45 -4.12
C ALA A 234 -13.92 18.82 -3.43
N VAL A 235 -13.37 18.88 -2.21
CA VAL A 235 -13.37 20.08 -1.35
C VAL A 235 -11.98 20.68 -1.16
N ILE A 236 -10.95 19.85 -1.01
CA ILE A 236 -9.60 20.32 -0.68
C ILE A 236 -8.82 20.62 -1.97
N PRO A 237 -8.19 21.80 -2.10
CA PRO A 237 -7.30 22.08 -3.22
C PRO A 237 -6.15 21.06 -3.31
N GLN A 238 -6.02 20.40 -4.46
CA GLN A 238 -5.02 19.35 -4.72
C GLN A 238 -3.61 19.74 -4.26
N LYS A 239 -3.17 20.98 -4.55
CA LYS A 239 -1.84 21.48 -4.18
C LYS A 239 -1.60 21.53 -2.67
N LEU A 240 -2.60 21.98 -1.89
CA LEU A 240 -2.49 22.06 -0.43
C LEU A 240 -2.45 20.66 0.18
N PHE A 241 -3.29 19.77 -0.33
CA PHE A 241 -3.35 18.40 0.12
C PHE A 241 -2.04 17.64 -0.15
N GLU A 242 -1.52 17.74 -1.39
CA GLU A 242 -0.22 17.16 -1.75
C GLU A 242 0.90 17.71 -0.89
N ALA A 243 0.96 19.04 -0.70
CA ALA A 243 1.98 19.67 0.12
C ALA A 243 1.94 19.15 1.57
N PHE A 244 0.74 19.05 2.15
CA PHE A 244 0.55 18.52 3.51
C PHE A 244 1.02 17.07 3.62
N ILE A 245 0.52 16.19 2.76
CA ILE A 245 0.90 14.76 2.79
C ILE A 245 2.39 14.58 2.64
N TRP A 246 3.00 15.18 1.61
CA TRP A 246 4.41 14.95 1.36
C TRP A 246 5.29 15.53 2.46
N THR A 247 4.89 16.66 3.05
CA THR A 247 5.58 17.18 4.24
C THR A 247 5.53 16.17 5.39
N VAL A 248 4.34 15.65 5.69
CA VAL A 248 4.17 14.69 6.78
C VAL A 248 4.89 13.37 6.49
N VAL A 249 4.85 12.84 5.27
CA VAL A 249 5.55 11.61 4.87
C VAL A 249 7.07 11.80 4.95
N VAL A 250 7.60 12.98 4.60
CA VAL A 250 9.02 13.29 4.78
C VAL A 250 9.39 13.30 6.25
N LEU A 251 8.62 13.99 7.10
CA LEU A 251 8.86 14.04 8.54
C LEU A 251 8.81 12.64 9.16
N ALA A 252 7.80 11.84 8.80
CA ALA A 252 7.67 10.46 9.23
C ALA A 252 8.84 9.59 8.75
N GLY A 253 9.24 9.73 7.48
CA GLY A 253 10.37 9.00 6.92
C GLY A 253 11.69 9.35 7.61
N LEU A 254 11.91 10.62 7.96
CA LEU A 254 13.08 11.07 8.72
C LEU A 254 13.07 10.56 10.15
N GLU A 255 11.94 10.61 10.87
CA GLU A 255 11.82 10.07 12.24
C GLU A 255 12.04 8.56 12.28
N LEU A 256 11.63 7.81 11.25
CA LEU A 256 11.89 6.38 11.19
C LEU A 256 13.34 6.06 10.81
N LEU A 257 14.04 6.99 10.14
CA LEU A 257 15.40 6.83 9.65
C LEU A 257 16.50 7.29 10.63
N PHE A 258 16.18 8.07 11.67
CA PHE A 258 17.13 8.62 12.64
C PHE A 258 16.60 8.49 14.06
#